data_AF-A0A6H0JJ88-F1
#
_entry.id   AF-A0A6H0JJ88-F1
#
_cell.length_a   1.000
_cell.length_b   1.000
_cell.length_c   1.000
_cell.angle_alpha   90.00
_cell.angle_beta   90.00
_cell.angle_gamma   90.00
#
_symmetry.space_group_name_H-M   'P 1'
#
loop_
_entity.id
_entity.type
_entity.pdbx_description
1 polymer ?
#
loop_
_entity_poly.entity_id
_entity_poly.type
_entity_poly.pdbx_seq_one_letter_code
_entity_poly.pdbx_strand_id
1 'polypeptide(L)'
;MISFGNVSALQAAMPQARNEILNEGKLSIGGKEYTINAVTQEFTRANPTSGAVARFFEATGKLFREGSTQSVAKAITKAVFDNEQGQAQRLQTSSSVEHGQMLFKDANLKTPSDVLNAFAKLDSKMVKSHAAELSQLAERAMTEVMLETDSGKNLKALIGDDAVKSLAVRVVKDYGGGVAAAQKNPEVRINQMQAVFDMEVMHLKAAQRHIEGLASTDLDQGVYAEGLPEDAFNKAGVTNNVERAAAWIINASNSKGNDAENITSLLKEYATNGKDLLNMDNLKELHARLVPNVERDYRGPNISGGTLPSSIGGEGMLKQHIEGFLKENPVADKDLGKHLFAGVIGYHGFTDGNGRMGRMLYAIAELRNGSFNPLAMNAENSLHGIK
;
A
#
# COMPACT_ATOMS: atom_id res chain seq x y z
N MET A 1 -25.51 35.49 -2.18
CA MET A 1 -26.38 34.77 -1.21
C MET A 1 -27.53 34.08 -1.92
N ILE A 2 -27.42 32.76 -2.04
CA ILE A 2 -28.42 31.88 -2.65
C ILE A 2 -29.63 31.74 -1.72
N SER A 3 -30.84 31.76 -2.26
CA SER A 3 -32.08 31.69 -1.47
C SER A 3 -33.08 30.71 -2.05
N PHE A 4 -33.71 29.92 -1.19
CA PHE A 4 -34.81 29.02 -1.55
C PHE A 4 -36.02 29.27 -0.63
N GLY A 5 -37.22 29.11 -1.18
CA GLY A 5 -38.46 29.30 -0.42
C GLY A 5 -38.64 28.29 0.72
N ASN A 6 -38.16 27.05 0.54
CA ASN A 6 -38.20 25.97 1.53
C ASN A 6 -37.14 24.89 1.20
N VAL A 7 -37.06 23.85 2.04
CA VAL A 7 -36.12 22.74 1.85
C VAL A 7 -36.44 21.90 0.60
N SER A 8 -37.71 21.74 0.24
CA SER A 8 -38.11 20.99 -0.96
C SER A 8 -37.61 21.66 -2.24
N ALA A 9 -37.64 23.00 -2.29
CA ALA A 9 -37.08 23.77 -3.39
C ALA A 9 -35.55 23.63 -3.48
N LEU A 10 -34.86 23.60 -2.33
CA LEU A 10 -33.42 23.29 -2.29
C LEU A 10 -33.16 21.88 -2.84
N GLN A 11 -33.91 20.87 -2.40
CA GLN A 11 -33.76 19.49 -2.86
C GLN A 11 -33.96 19.35 -4.36
N ALA A 12 -34.96 20.03 -4.94
CA ALA A 12 -35.21 20.04 -6.37
C ALA A 12 -34.08 20.71 -7.19
N ALA A 13 -33.31 21.61 -6.57
CA ALA A 13 -32.18 22.28 -7.20
C ALA A 13 -30.85 21.51 -7.05
N MET A 14 -30.84 20.40 -6.29
CA MET A 14 -29.68 19.52 -6.20
C MET A 14 -29.67 18.53 -7.37
N PRO A 15 -28.50 18.23 -7.95
CA PRO A 15 -27.16 18.66 -7.51
C PRO A 15 -26.67 20.00 -8.08
N GLN A 16 -27.41 20.64 -8.99
CA GLN A 16 -26.92 21.76 -9.81
C GLN A 16 -26.47 22.96 -8.97
N ALA A 17 -27.22 23.32 -7.93
CA ALA A 17 -26.89 24.46 -7.07
C ALA A 17 -25.82 24.17 -6.01
N ARG A 18 -25.31 22.92 -5.91
CA ARG A 18 -24.42 22.51 -4.82
C ARG A 18 -23.12 23.32 -4.79
N ASN A 19 -22.42 23.42 -5.92
CA ASN A 19 -21.12 24.09 -5.97
C ASN A 19 -21.25 25.59 -5.69
N GLU A 20 -22.33 26.21 -6.16
CA GLU A 20 -22.62 27.62 -5.87
C GLU A 20 -22.84 27.84 -4.36
N ILE A 21 -23.59 26.94 -3.70
CA ILE A 21 -23.82 26.96 -2.25
C ILE A 21 -22.50 26.82 -1.48
N LEU A 22 -21.62 25.92 -1.91
CA LEU A 22 -20.32 25.73 -1.27
C LEU A 22 -19.40 26.94 -1.44
N ASN A 23 -19.40 27.57 -2.63
CA ASN A 23 -18.59 28.76 -2.90
C ASN A 23 -19.04 29.97 -2.10
N GLU A 24 -20.36 30.16 -1.93
CA GLU A 24 -20.93 31.25 -1.14
C GLU A 24 -20.76 31.03 0.38
N GLY A 25 -20.66 29.77 0.82
CA GLY A 25 -20.51 29.42 2.24
C GLY A 25 -21.76 29.72 3.10
N LYS A 26 -22.80 30.30 2.50
CA LYS A 26 -24.05 30.74 3.14
C LYS A 26 -25.24 30.56 2.23
N LEU A 27 -26.41 30.27 2.80
CA LEU A 27 -27.67 30.23 2.06
C LEU A 27 -28.87 30.66 2.91
N SER A 28 -29.92 31.13 2.26
CA SER A 28 -31.20 31.48 2.88
C SER A 28 -32.28 30.43 2.58
N ILE A 29 -32.93 29.86 3.60
CA ILE A 29 -34.15 29.03 3.44
C ILE A 29 -35.31 29.70 4.15
N GLY A 30 -36.39 30.00 3.41
CA GLY A 30 -37.60 30.57 4.00
C GLY A 30 -37.35 31.89 4.73
N GLY A 31 -36.41 32.69 4.22
CA GLY A 31 -36.01 33.98 4.80
C GLY A 31 -35.09 33.89 6.02
N LYS A 32 -34.55 32.70 6.36
CA LYS A 32 -33.57 32.52 7.44
C LYS A 32 -32.19 32.17 6.85
N GLU A 33 -31.14 32.83 7.34
CA GLU A 33 -29.76 32.60 6.92
C GLU A 33 -29.10 31.43 7.67
N TYR A 34 -28.42 30.58 6.91
CA TYR A 34 -27.61 29.45 7.38
C TYR A 34 -26.19 29.55 6.81
N THR A 35 -25.21 29.19 7.64
CA THR A 35 -23.78 29.20 7.33
C THR A 35 -23.24 27.78 7.34
N ILE A 36 -22.31 27.48 6.42
CA ILE A 36 -21.63 26.19 6.36
C ILE A 36 -20.47 26.18 7.36
N ASN A 37 -20.41 25.13 8.19
CA ASN A 37 -19.18 24.71 8.85
C ASN A 37 -18.46 23.74 7.91
N ALA A 38 -17.36 24.19 7.31
CA ALA A 38 -16.59 23.39 6.35
C ALA A 38 -15.91 22.17 6.99
N VAL A 39 -15.56 22.25 8.28
CA VAL A 39 -14.89 21.17 9.02
C VAL A 39 -15.84 20.01 9.26
N THR A 40 -17.08 20.28 9.67
CA THR A 40 -18.07 19.24 9.97
C THR A 40 -19.03 18.94 8.83
N GLN A 41 -18.97 19.71 7.73
CA GLN A 41 -19.98 19.68 6.66
C GLN A 41 -21.41 19.82 7.21
N GLU A 42 -21.64 20.87 8.00
CA GLU A 42 -22.95 21.15 8.58
C GLU A 42 -23.42 22.57 8.30
N PHE A 43 -24.72 22.72 8.13
CA PHE A 43 -25.35 24.02 8.20
C PHE A 43 -25.73 24.36 9.64
N THR A 44 -25.39 25.58 10.05
CA THR A 44 -25.84 26.18 11.30
C THR A 44 -26.56 27.48 11.01
N ARG A 45 -27.51 27.87 11.87
CA ARG A 45 -28.22 29.14 11.69
C ARG A 45 -27.29 30.29 12.10
N ALA A 46 -27.12 31.27 11.21
CA ALA A 46 -26.19 32.39 11.44
C ALA A 46 -26.61 33.29 12.62
N ASN A 47 -27.91 33.51 12.81
CA ASN A 47 -28.48 34.32 13.89
C ASN A 47 -29.61 33.57 14.62
N PRO A 48 -29.30 32.73 15.62
CA PRO A 48 -30.33 32.08 16.43
C PRO A 48 -30.97 33.12 17.37
N THR A 49 -32.29 33.30 17.28
CA THR A 49 -33.06 34.17 18.20
C THR A 49 -32.93 33.66 19.64
N SER A 50 -32.27 34.41 20.53
CA SER A 50 -31.84 33.93 21.85
C SER A 50 -32.85 34.13 22.99
N GLY A 51 -33.97 34.82 22.79
CA GLY A 51 -34.97 35.13 23.84
C GLY A 51 -36.02 34.04 24.07
N ALA A 52 -36.45 33.83 25.32
CA ALA A 52 -37.48 32.86 25.71
C ALA A 52 -38.83 33.09 25.01
N VAL A 53 -39.22 34.35 24.80
CA VAL A 53 -40.44 34.75 24.08
C VAL A 53 -40.32 34.43 22.58
N ALA A 54 -39.15 34.66 21.97
CA ALA A 54 -38.89 34.31 20.58
C ALA A 54 -38.86 32.78 20.37
N ARG A 55 -38.33 32.01 21.33
CA ARG A 55 -38.42 30.54 21.33
C ARG A 55 -39.85 30.03 21.46
N PHE A 56 -40.70 30.72 22.23
CA PHE A 56 -42.12 30.41 22.37
C PHE A 56 -42.90 30.68 21.07
N PHE A 57 -42.67 31.83 20.41
CA PHE A 57 -43.26 32.11 19.09
C PHE A 57 -42.71 31.21 17.96
N GLU A 58 -41.43 30.81 18.02
CA GLU A 58 -40.93 29.75 17.16
C GLU A 58 -41.58 28.40 17.49
N ALA A 59 -41.92 28.11 18.74
CA ALA A 59 -42.59 26.87 19.15
C ALA A 59 -44.07 26.82 18.75
N THR A 60 -44.79 27.94 18.80
CA THR A 60 -46.18 28.02 18.31
C THR A 60 -46.25 28.10 16.78
N GLY A 61 -45.26 28.71 16.12
CA GLY A 61 -45.07 28.62 14.66
C GLY A 61 -44.71 27.21 14.17
N LYS A 62 -43.99 26.42 14.97
CA LYS A 62 -43.67 24.99 14.71
C LYS A 62 -44.90 24.08 14.66
N LEU A 63 -46.02 24.49 15.26
CA LEU A 63 -47.29 23.75 15.23
C LEU A 63 -48.05 23.92 13.90
N PHE A 64 -47.73 24.95 13.10
CA PHE A 64 -48.44 25.29 11.87
C PHE A 64 -47.58 25.40 10.61
N ARG A 65 -46.25 25.37 10.74
CA ARG A 65 -45.31 25.28 9.60
C ARG A 65 -44.23 24.25 9.90
N GLU A 66 -43.99 23.37 8.93
CA GLU A 66 -43.09 22.23 9.00
C GLU A 66 -41.69 22.59 9.56
N GLY A 67 -41.38 22.04 10.73
CA GLY A 67 -40.00 21.86 11.21
C GLY A 67 -39.44 22.89 12.20
N SER A 68 -38.70 22.41 13.21
CA SER A 68 -37.85 23.25 14.06
C SER A 68 -36.64 23.79 13.28
N THR A 69 -36.01 24.87 13.76
CA THR A 69 -34.78 25.42 13.16
C THR A 69 -33.65 24.39 13.06
N GLN A 70 -33.55 23.52 14.08
CA GLN A 70 -32.63 22.39 14.09
C GLN A 70 -33.01 21.32 13.05
N SER A 71 -34.30 21.14 12.75
CA SER A 71 -34.73 20.23 11.68
C SER A 71 -34.48 20.79 10.28
N VAL A 72 -34.58 22.11 10.08
CA VAL A 72 -34.27 22.74 8.78
C VAL A 72 -32.77 22.66 8.50
N ALA A 73 -31.92 23.06 9.44
CA ALA A 73 -30.46 22.93 9.32
C ALA A 73 -30.04 21.48 9.00
N LYS A 74 -30.60 20.51 9.73
CA LYS A 74 -30.38 19.08 9.48
C LYS A 74 -30.84 18.64 8.09
N ALA A 75 -31.98 19.13 7.62
CA ALA A 75 -32.50 18.78 6.30
C ALA A 75 -31.68 19.40 5.16
N ILE A 76 -31.16 20.62 5.34
CA ILE A 76 -30.21 21.25 4.40
C ILE A 76 -28.91 20.43 4.36
N THR A 77 -28.31 20.13 5.52
CA THR A 77 -27.11 19.29 5.61
C THR A 77 -27.32 17.97 4.88
N LYS A 78 -28.46 17.32 5.10
CA LYS A 78 -28.80 16.07 4.41
C LYS A 78 -28.86 16.23 2.89
N ALA A 79 -29.50 17.30 2.40
CA ALA A 79 -29.64 17.55 0.97
C ALA A 79 -28.30 17.83 0.28
N VAL A 80 -27.38 18.53 0.95
CA VAL A 80 -26.12 19.03 0.37
C VAL A 80 -24.94 18.07 0.58
N PHE A 81 -24.86 17.41 1.73
CA PHE A 81 -23.68 16.64 2.19
C PHE A 81 -23.93 15.16 2.49
N ASP A 82 -25.14 14.75 2.86
CA ASP A 82 -25.43 13.33 3.16
C ASP A 82 -25.93 12.61 1.89
N ASN A 83 -25.11 12.68 0.85
CA ASN A 83 -25.33 12.12 -0.48
C ASN A 83 -23.98 11.70 -1.11
N GLU A 84 -24.02 11.08 -2.28
CA GLU A 84 -22.82 10.56 -2.98
C GLU A 84 -21.74 11.63 -3.23
N GLN A 85 -22.13 12.88 -3.49
CA GLN A 85 -21.19 13.97 -3.75
C GLN A 85 -20.48 14.43 -2.48
N GLY A 86 -21.20 14.44 -1.35
CA GLY A 86 -20.60 14.67 -0.04
C GLY A 86 -19.65 13.55 0.36
N GLN A 87 -20.02 12.29 0.12
CA GLN A 87 -19.13 11.13 0.32
C GLN A 87 -17.87 11.23 -0.55
N ALA A 88 -18.01 11.54 -1.85
CA ALA A 88 -16.87 11.71 -2.75
C ALA A 88 -15.90 12.79 -2.24
N GLN A 89 -16.41 13.91 -1.73
CA GLN A 89 -15.59 14.95 -1.12
C GLN A 89 -14.88 14.46 0.16
N ARG A 90 -15.57 13.71 1.03
CA ARG A 90 -14.97 13.13 2.24
C ARG A 90 -13.88 12.11 1.93
N LEU A 91 -14.05 11.32 0.87
CA LEU A 91 -13.04 10.34 0.44
C LEU A 91 -11.75 10.99 -0.08
N GLN A 92 -11.80 12.22 -0.60
CA GLN A 92 -10.65 12.96 -1.11
C GLN A 92 -9.86 13.72 -0.03
N THR A 93 -10.30 13.67 1.23
CA THR A 93 -9.58 14.29 2.34
C THR A 93 -8.18 13.70 2.54
N SER A 94 -7.27 14.50 3.10
CA SER A 94 -5.88 14.13 3.38
C SER A 94 -5.73 12.94 4.33
N SER A 95 -6.59 12.82 5.34
CA SER A 95 -6.53 11.76 6.35
C SER A 95 -7.91 11.26 6.78
N SER A 96 -7.93 10.18 7.56
CA SER A 96 -9.13 9.69 8.22
C SER A 96 -9.70 10.69 9.22
N VAL A 97 -8.89 11.61 9.75
CA VAL A 97 -9.33 12.61 10.73
C VAL A 97 -10.30 13.60 10.09
N GLU A 98 -9.93 14.23 8.98
CA GLU A 98 -10.84 15.15 8.29
C GLU A 98 -12.09 14.43 7.79
N HIS A 99 -11.95 13.21 7.25
CA HIS A 99 -13.09 12.38 6.86
C HIS A 99 -14.02 12.15 8.07
N GLY A 100 -13.49 11.70 9.21
CA GLY A 100 -14.24 11.46 10.43
C GLY A 100 -14.92 12.72 10.97
N GLN A 101 -14.23 13.86 10.97
CA GLN A 101 -14.80 15.16 11.37
C GLN A 101 -16.04 15.51 10.53
N MET A 102 -15.96 15.28 9.22
CA MET A 102 -17.04 15.58 8.25
C MET A 102 -18.18 14.56 8.30
N LEU A 103 -17.90 13.27 8.53
CA LEU A 103 -18.92 12.22 8.57
C LEU A 103 -19.63 12.16 9.93
N PHE A 104 -18.89 12.24 11.03
CA PHE A 104 -19.41 12.18 12.40
C PHE A 104 -19.87 13.53 12.94
N LYS A 105 -19.64 14.60 12.17
CA LYS A 105 -20.02 15.97 12.53
C LYS A 105 -19.36 16.42 13.83
N ASP A 106 -18.08 16.05 14.01
CA ASP A 106 -17.33 16.29 15.24
C ASP A 106 -15.93 16.83 14.96
N ALA A 107 -15.76 18.15 15.09
CA ALA A 107 -14.48 18.82 14.90
C ALA A 107 -13.44 18.51 16.00
N ASN A 108 -13.82 17.81 17.08
CA ASN A 108 -12.92 17.47 18.18
C ASN A 108 -12.11 16.20 17.91
N LEU A 109 -12.40 15.45 16.84
CA LEU A 109 -11.57 14.33 16.40
C LEU A 109 -10.23 14.89 15.90
N LYS A 110 -9.12 14.57 16.57
CA LYS A 110 -7.79 15.07 16.23
C LYS A 110 -6.84 13.99 15.74
N THR A 111 -7.14 12.73 16.03
CA THR A 111 -6.29 11.59 15.69
C THR A 111 -7.10 10.46 15.04
N PRO A 112 -6.44 9.56 14.26
CA PRO A 112 -7.11 8.37 13.74
C PRO A 112 -7.70 7.48 14.85
N SER A 113 -7.06 7.44 16.03
CA SER A 113 -7.59 6.75 17.21
C SER A 113 -8.89 7.38 17.72
N ASP A 114 -9.01 8.72 17.71
CA ASP A 114 -10.28 9.39 18.07
C ASP A 114 -11.39 8.99 17.10
N VAL A 115 -11.08 8.92 15.81
CA VAL A 115 -12.02 8.48 14.76
C VAL A 115 -12.49 7.05 15.04
N LEU A 116 -11.58 6.10 15.31
CA LEU A 116 -11.94 4.73 15.66
C LEU A 116 -12.80 4.67 16.94
N ASN A 117 -12.46 5.43 17.98
CA ASN A 117 -13.23 5.50 19.21
C ASN A 117 -14.64 6.08 19.01
N ALA A 118 -14.85 6.91 17.98
CA ALA A 118 -16.17 7.44 17.64
C ALA A 118 -17.11 6.38 17.05
N PHE A 119 -16.61 5.28 16.45
CA PHE A 119 -17.45 4.20 15.91
C PHE A 119 -18.36 3.57 16.97
N ALA A 120 -17.87 3.41 18.21
CA ALA A 120 -18.64 2.87 19.33
C ALA A 120 -19.85 3.75 19.72
N LYS A 121 -19.83 5.04 19.33
CA LYS A 121 -20.89 6.02 19.64
C LYS A 121 -21.96 6.10 18.55
N LEU A 122 -21.77 5.43 17.41
CA LEU A 122 -22.71 5.45 16.30
C LEU A 122 -23.95 4.61 16.60
N ASP A 123 -25.13 5.16 16.31
CA ASP A 123 -26.37 4.41 16.42
C ASP A 123 -26.50 3.37 15.30
N SER A 124 -27.26 2.31 15.55
CA SER A 124 -27.40 1.17 14.63
C SER A 124 -28.01 1.54 13.27
N LYS A 125 -28.80 2.62 13.18
CA LYS A 125 -29.38 3.09 11.92
C LYS A 125 -28.33 3.83 11.10
N MET A 126 -27.50 4.67 11.72
CA MET A 126 -26.37 5.33 11.05
C MET A 126 -25.41 4.29 10.47
N VAL A 127 -25.04 3.29 11.26
CA VAL A 127 -24.14 2.20 10.83
C VAL A 127 -24.68 1.46 9.61
N LYS A 128 -25.96 1.09 9.62
CA LYS A 128 -26.58 0.38 8.49
C LYS A 128 -26.71 1.24 7.23
N SER A 129 -27.04 2.52 7.40
CA SER A 129 -27.25 3.43 6.26
C SER A 129 -25.96 3.89 5.58
N HIS A 130 -24.83 3.87 6.30
CA HIS A 130 -23.52 4.33 5.79
C HIS A 130 -22.47 3.22 5.78
N ALA A 131 -22.88 1.95 5.76
CA ALA A 131 -21.99 0.80 5.97
C ALA A 131 -20.76 0.78 5.05
N ALA A 132 -20.94 1.12 3.77
CA ALA A 132 -19.85 1.15 2.79
C ALA A 132 -18.82 2.24 3.11
N GLU A 133 -19.27 3.47 3.35
CA GLU A 133 -18.41 4.60 3.70
C GLU A 133 -17.71 4.38 5.06
N LEU A 134 -18.43 3.84 6.04
CA LEU A 134 -17.88 3.47 7.34
C LEU A 134 -16.82 2.39 7.24
N SER A 135 -16.97 1.43 6.31
CA SER A 135 -15.94 0.42 6.05
C SER A 135 -14.67 1.06 5.50
N GLN A 136 -14.80 2.01 4.57
CA GLN A 136 -13.67 2.76 4.01
C GLN A 136 -12.98 3.62 5.08
N LEU A 137 -13.75 4.31 5.93
CA LEU A 137 -13.20 5.13 7.00
C LEU A 137 -12.51 4.28 8.08
N ALA A 138 -13.09 3.14 8.47
CA ALA A 138 -12.47 2.22 9.42
C ALA A 138 -11.14 1.67 8.88
N GLU A 139 -11.09 1.27 7.61
CA GLU A 139 -9.86 0.81 6.95
C GLU A 139 -8.78 1.91 6.93
N ARG A 140 -9.15 3.13 6.54
CA ARG A 140 -8.23 4.29 6.52
C ARG A 140 -7.68 4.61 7.91
N ALA A 141 -8.57 4.75 8.89
CA ALA A 141 -8.17 5.10 10.25
C ALA A 141 -7.28 4.01 10.88
N MET A 142 -7.62 2.73 10.72
CA MET A 142 -6.75 1.64 11.17
C MET A 142 -5.40 1.63 10.46
N THR A 143 -5.37 1.87 9.14
CA THR A 143 -4.12 1.96 8.38
C THR A 143 -3.23 3.08 8.91
N GLU A 144 -3.79 4.27 9.13
CA GLU A 144 -3.06 5.42 9.66
C GLU A 144 -2.53 5.17 11.08
N VAL A 145 -3.33 4.53 11.97
CA VAL A 145 -2.83 4.11 13.29
C VAL A 145 -1.66 3.13 13.14
N MET A 146 -1.81 2.10 12.30
CA MET A 146 -0.81 1.06 12.14
C MET A 146 0.53 1.60 11.61
N LEU A 147 0.50 2.59 10.71
CA LEU A 147 1.71 3.24 10.19
C LEU A 147 2.49 4.01 11.27
N GLU A 148 1.81 4.51 12.30
CA GLU A 148 2.42 5.29 13.38
C GLU A 148 2.93 4.45 14.55
N THR A 149 2.63 3.16 14.56
CA THR A 149 3.19 2.21 15.55
C THR A 149 4.69 2.02 15.36
N ASP A 150 5.38 1.55 16.41
CA ASP A 150 6.83 1.26 16.33
C ASP A 150 7.15 0.25 15.23
N SER A 151 6.36 -0.81 15.10
CA SER A 151 6.53 -1.82 14.05
C SER A 151 6.21 -1.28 12.65
N GLY A 152 5.21 -0.39 12.53
CA GLY A 152 4.94 0.35 11.29
C GLY A 152 6.11 1.25 10.87
N LYS A 153 6.71 1.98 11.81
CA LYS A 153 7.90 2.81 11.57
C LYS A 153 9.14 1.98 11.23
N ASN A 154 9.30 0.81 11.86
CA ASN A 154 10.35 -0.14 11.53
C ASN A 154 10.20 -0.69 10.11
N LEU A 155 8.98 -1.04 9.68
CA LEU A 155 8.71 -1.45 8.30
C LEU A 155 8.98 -0.30 7.33
N LYS A 156 8.53 0.93 7.62
CA LYS A 156 8.82 2.11 6.80
C LYS A 156 10.33 2.28 6.56
N ALA A 157 11.16 2.08 7.59
CA ALA A 157 12.61 2.17 7.46
C ALA A 157 13.24 1.05 6.60
N LEU A 158 12.59 -0.10 6.49
CA LEU A 158 13.07 -1.24 5.71
C LEU A 158 12.64 -1.19 4.24
N ILE A 159 11.38 -0.82 3.97
CA ILE A 159 10.76 -0.97 2.64
C ILE A 159 10.21 0.33 2.05
N GLY A 160 10.33 1.45 2.76
CA GLY A 160 9.84 2.76 2.33
C GLY A 160 8.33 2.95 2.45
N ASP A 161 7.87 4.17 2.15
CA ASP A 161 6.50 4.64 2.41
C ASP A 161 5.41 3.92 1.60
N ASP A 162 5.61 3.77 0.29
CA ASP A 162 4.60 3.18 -0.58
C ASP A 162 4.35 1.71 -0.25
N ALA A 163 5.42 0.96 0.03
CA ALA A 163 5.34 -0.47 0.33
C ALA A 163 4.73 -0.71 1.72
N VAL A 164 5.15 0.03 2.75
CA VAL A 164 4.57 -0.13 4.09
C VAL A 164 3.09 0.25 4.13
N LYS A 165 2.68 1.30 3.40
CA LYS A 165 1.27 1.66 3.26
C LYS A 165 0.45 0.57 2.56
N SER A 166 0.99 0.01 1.48
CA SER A 166 0.34 -1.09 0.75
C SER A 166 0.17 -2.33 1.62
N LEU A 167 1.21 -2.70 2.37
CA LEU A 167 1.17 -3.82 3.32
C LEU A 167 0.16 -3.56 4.45
N ALA A 168 0.17 -2.36 5.04
CA ALA A 168 -0.74 -1.98 6.11
C ALA A 168 -2.21 -2.11 5.69
N VAL A 169 -2.57 -1.63 4.50
CA VAL A 169 -3.94 -1.78 3.97
C VAL A 169 -4.34 -3.26 3.86
N ARG A 170 -3.44 -4.12 3.39
CA ARG A 170 -3.75 -5.57 3.27
C ARG A 170 -3.91 -6.22 4.63
N VAL A 171 -3.02 -5.94 5.58
CA VAL A 171 -3.12 -6.46 6.95
C VAL A 171 -4.39 -5.97 7.64
N VAL A 172 -4.79 -4.72 7.44
CA VAL A 172 -6.06 -4.19 7.98
C VAL A 172 -7.27 -4.91 7.37
N LYS A 173 -7.25 -5.23 6.07
CA LYS A 173 -8.32 -6.00 5.43
C LYS A 173 -8.42 -7.42 5.99
N ASP A 174 -7.29 -8.05 6.25
CA ASP A 174 -7.24 -9.45 6.71
C ASP A 174 -7.55 -9.57 8.22
N TYR A 175 -7.08 -8.63 9.04
CA TYR A 175 -7.11 -8.73 10.51
C TYR A 175 -7.89 -7.62 11.23
N GLY A 176 -8.21 -6.51 10.55
CA GLY A 176 -8.87 -5.35 11.16
C GLY A 176 -10.33 -5.59 11.55
N GLY A 177 -11.00 -6.61 10.99
CA GLY A 177 -12.35 -7.00 11.38
C GLY A 177 -13.46 -6.00 11.01
N GLY A 178 -13.14 -5.00 10.18
CA GLY A 178 -14.07 -4.01 9.62
C GLY A 178 -14.81 -3.16 10.66
N VAL A 179 -15.97 -2.64 10.26
CA VAL A 179 -16.80 -1.75 11.09
C VAL A 179 -17.18 -2.40 12.42
N ALA A 180 -17.51 -3.69 12.44
CA ALA A 180 -17.95 -4.36 13.65
C ALA A 180 -16.86 -4.42 14.73
N ALA A 181 -15.61 -4.63 14.34
CA ALA A 181 -14.48 -4.60 15.28
C ALA A 181 -14.15 -3.15 15.69
N ALA A 182 -14.23 -2.19 14.77
CA ALA A 182 -14.05 -0.77 15.09
C ALA A 182 -15.05 -0.27 16.16
N GLN A 183 -16.29 -0.78 16.16
CA GLN A 183 -17.29 -0.45 17.18
C GLN A 183 -17.05 -1.13 18.54
N LYS A 184 -16.45 -2.32 18.55
CA LYS A 184 -16.42 -3.19 19.74
C LYS A 184 -15.07 -3.21 20.45
N ASN A 185 -13.99 -3.34 19.69
CA ASN A 185 -12.66 -3.64 20.22
C ASN A 185 -11.51 -3.25 19.27
N PRO A 186 -11.42 -1.98 18.82
CA PRO A 186 -10.38 -1.54 17.88
C PRO A 186 -8.96 -1.76 18.43
N GLU A 187 -8.73 -1.49 19.72
CA GLU A 187 -7.42 -1.67 20.37
C GLU A 187 -6.91 -3.12 20.30
N VAL A 188 -7.81 -4.10 20.46
CA VAL A 188 -7.44 -5.52 20.34
C VAL A 188 -6.96 -5.84 18.94
N ARG A 189 -7.59 -5.27 17.91
CA ARG A 189 -7.19 -5.45 16.51
C ARG A 189 -5.87 -4.77 16.20
N ILE A 190 -5.66 -3.57 16.70
CA ILE A 190 -4.40 -2.84 16.56
C ILE A 190 -3.26 -3.66 17.17
N ASN A 191 -3.40 -4.14 18.41
CA ASN A 191 -2.37 -4.96 19.07
C ASN A 191 -2.09 -6.27 18.31
N GLN A 192 -3.12 -6.92 17.76
CA GLN A 192 -2.95 -8.12 16.94
C GLN A 192 -2.18 -7.82 15.65
N MET A 193 -2.53 -6.74 14.95
CA MET A 193 -1.86 -6.33 13.72
C MET A 193 -0.42 -5.85 13.96
N GLN A 194 -0.13 -5.24 15.11
CA GLN A 194 1.24 -4.92 15.51
C GLN A 194 2.10 -6.18 15.62
N ALA A 195 1.58 -7.26 16.23
CA ALA A 195 2.28 -8.53 16.29
C ALA A 195 2.51 -9.14 14.88
N VAL A 196 1.56 -8.97 13.96
CA VAL A 196 1.74 -9.37 12.54
C VAL A 196 2.88 -8.58 11.90
N PHE A 197 2.95 -7.26 12.14
CA PHE A 197 4.05 -6.42 11.65
C PHE A 197 5.39 -6.80 12.30
N ASP A 198 5.43 -7.11 13.59
CA ASP A 198 6.65 -7.54 14.27
C ASP A 198 7.20 -8.83 13.67
N MET A 199 6.33 -9.78 13.33
CA MET A 199 6.72 -11.01 12.62
C MET A 199 7.32 -10.70 11.24
N GLU A 200 6.70 -9.79 10.48
CA GLU A 200 7.25 -9.38 9.19
C GLU A 200 8.62 -8.70 9.34
N VAL A 201 8.75 -7.74 10.26
CA VAL A 201 10.03 -7.06 10.56
C VAL A 201 11.12 -8.07 10.90
N MET A 202 10.80 -9.07 11.73
CA MET A 202 11.74 -10.12 12.11
C MET A 202 12.23 -10.92 10.90
N HIS A 203 11.32 -11.31 10.00
CA HIS A 203 11.66 -12.06 8.79
C HIS A 203 12.48 -11.23 7.79
N LEU A 204 12.09 -9.97 7.54
CA LEU A 204 12.83 -9.07 6.66
C LEU A 204 14.25 -8.81 7.20
N LYS A 205 14.39 -8.52 8.50
CA LYS A 205 15.71 -8.33 9.14
C LYS A 205 16.56 -9.60 9.16
N ALA A 206 15.95 -10.78 9.17
CA ALA A 206 16.70 -12.03 9.09
C ALA A 206 17.35 -12.21 7.72
N ALA A 207 16.60 -11.99 6.65
CA ALA A 207 17.13 -11.97 5.29
C ALA A 207 18.18 -10.84 5.11
N GLN A 208 17.89 -9.65 5.64
CA GLN A 208 18.77 -8.48 5.53
C GLN A 208 20.17 -8.73 6.09
N ARG A 209 20.25 -9.27 7.30
CA ARG A 209 21.53 -9.57 7.95
C ARG A 209 22.40 -10.50 7.12
N HIS A 210 21.79 -11.45 6.42
CA HIS A 210 22.52 -12.37 5.54
C HIS A 210 22.96 -11.66 4.26
N ILE A 211 22.02 -11.03 3.55
CA ILE A 211 22.24 -10.48 2.20
C ILE A 211 23.18 -9.27 2.23
N GLU A 212 22.99 -8.34 3.16
CA GLU A 212 23.89 -7.19 3.32
C GLU A 212 25.25 -7.61 3.90
N GLY A 213 25.28 -8.70 4.70
CA GLY A 213 26.52 -9.28 5.22
C GLY A 213 27.49 -9.75 4.12
N LEU A 214 26.97 -10.11 2.94
CA LEU A 214 27.79 -10.48 1.78
C LEU A 214 28.73 -9.36 1.34
N ALA A 215 28.38 -8.08 1.55
CA ALA A 215 29.22 -6.94 1.15
C ALA A 215 30.51 -6.85 1.99
N SER A 216 30.52 -7.52 3.16
CA SER A 216 31.68 -7.66 4.04
C SER A 216 32.35 -9.03 3.97
N THR A 217 31.94 -9.86 3.02
CA THR A 217 32.46 -11.21 2.81
C THR A 217 33.29 -11.24 1.53
N ASP A 218 34.44 -11.92 1.53
CA ASP A 218 35.19 -12.14 0.29
C ASP A 218 34.49 -13.20 -0.55
N LEU A 219 33.85 -12.75 -1.63
CA LEU A 219 33.04 -13.60 -2.51
C LEU A 219 33.86 -14.36 -3.54
N ASP A 220 35.19 -14.19 -3.60
CA ASP A 220 36.09 -14.86 -4.56
C ASP A 220 36.79 -16.09 -3.98
N GLN A 221 36.44 -16.50 -2.76
CA GLN A 221 37.02 -17.67 -2.11
C GLN A 221 35.99 -18.60 -1.48
N GLY A 222 36.42 -19.83 -1.20
CA GLY A 222 35.60 -20.85 -0.56
C GLY A 222 34.33 -21.16 -1.37
N VAL A 223 33.23 -21.36 -0.64
CA VAL A 223 31.93 -21.76 -1.22
C VAL A 223 31.36 -20.73 -2.20
N TYR A 224 31.68 -19.44 -2.03
CA TYR A 224 31.17 -18.35 -2.86
C TYR A 224 31.77 -18.31 -4.27
N ALA A 225 32.94 -18.93 -4.45
CA ALA A 225 33.64 -19.05 -5.73
C ALA A 225 33.54 -20.46 -6.35
N GLU A 226 32.77 -21.37 -5.75
CA GLU A 226 32.55 -22.69 -6.33
C GLU A 226 31.83 -22.59 -7.68
N GLY A 227 32.52 -23.00 -8.74
CA GLY A 227 31.99 -23.03 -10.10
C GLY A 227 31.32 -24.35 -10.44
N LEU A 228 30.30 -24.30 -11.29
CA LEU A 228 29.66 -25.48 -11.85
C LEU A 228 30.49 -26.04 -13.03
N PRO A 229 30.80 -27.35 -13.09
CA PRO A 229 31.51 -27.93 -14.22
C PRO A 229 30.77 -27.72 -15.55
N GLU A 230 31.48 -27.40 -16.64
CA GLU A 230 30.89 -27.14 -17.96
C GLU A 230 29.96 -28.26 -18.44
N ASP A 231 30.39 -29.51 -18.29
CA ASP A 231 29.60 -30.68 -18.70
C ASP A 231 28.26 -30.79 -17.96
N ALA A 232 28.07 -30.11 -16.83
CA ALA A 232 26.82 -30.16 -16.08
C ALA A 232 25.69 -29.35 -16.74
N PHE A 233 26.02 -28.32 -17.53
CA PHE A 233 25.02 -27.42 -18.14
C PHE A 233 25.23 -27.14 -19.63
N ASN A 234 26.46 -27.28 -20.14
CA ASN A 234 26.85 -26.94 -21.51
C ASN A 234 27.16 -28.20 -22.34
N LYS A 235 26.16 -29.04 -22.58
CA LYS A 235 26.33 -30.30 -23.33
C LYS A 235 26.80 -30.11 -24.78
N ALA A 236 26.55 -28.94 -25.36
CA ALA A 236 26.94 -28.62 -26.74
C ALA A 236 28.38 -28.07 -26.84
N GLY A 237 29.05 -27.80 -25.71
CA GLY A 237 30.41 -27.27 -25.70
C GLY A 237 30.53 -25.87 -26.30
N VAL A 238 29.49 -25.03 -26.17
CA VAL A 238 29.55 -23.64 -26.69
C VAL A 238 30.56 -22.82 -25.90
N THR A 239 31.30 -21.96 -26.58
CA THR A 239 32.38 -21.15 -25.96
C THR A 239 31.99 -19.69 -25.75
N ASN A 240 30.96 -19.20 -26.44
CA ASN A 240 30.46 -17.85 -26.26
C ASN A 240 29.82 -17.68 -24.87
N ASN A 241 30.24 -16.67 -24.10
CA ASN A 241 29.74 -16.47 -22.74
C ASN A 241 28.23 -16.26 -22.66
N VAL A 242 27.61 -15.59 -23.64
CA VAL A 242 26.15 -15.40 -23.67
C VAL A 242 25.42 -16.73 -23.85
N GLU A 243 25.94 -17.60 -24.71
CA GLU A 243 25.36 -18.92 -24.95
C GLU A 243 25.59 -19.87 -23.77
N ARG A 244 26.78 -19.83 -23.15
CA ARG A 244 27.08 -20.55 -21.90
C ARG A 244 26.15 -20.12 -20.78
N ALA A 245 25.95 -18.82 -20.60
CA ALA A 245 25.07 -18.26 -19.59
C ALA A 245 23.60 -18.63 -19.80
N ALA A 246 23.12 -18.57 -21.05
CA ALA A 246 21.79 -19.05 -21.40
C ALA A 246 21.64 -20.55 -21.08
N ALA A 247 22.60 -21.39 -21.48
CA ALA A 247 22.58 -22.83 -21.20
C ALA A 247 22.51 -23.11 -19.69
N TRP A 248 23.26 -22.37 -18.87
CA TRP A 248 23.22 -22.48 -17.41
C TRP A 248 21.84 -22.14 -16.83
N ILE A 249 21.25 -21.01 -17.23
CA ILE A 249 19.91 -20.60 -16.75
C ILE A 249 18.84 -21.61 -17.17
N ILE A 250 18.87 -22.07 -18.43
CA ILE A 250 17.91 -23.03 -19.00
C ILE A 250 18.00 -24.36 -18.26
N ASN A 251 19.22 -24.85 -18.02
CA ASN A 251 19.46 -26.09 -17.30
C ASN A 251 18.95 -26.01 -15.85
N ALA A 252 19.30 -24.94 -15.13
CA ALA A 252 18.89 -24.74 -13.74
C ALA A 252 17.36 -24.54 -13.58
N SER A 253 16.67 -24.10 -14.63
CA SER A 253 15.23 -23.84 -14.63
C SER A 253 14.40 -24.96 -15.27
N ASN A 254 15.05 -26.03 -15.75
CA ASN A 254 14.44 -27.10 -16.56
C ASN A 254 13.55 -26.56 -17.70
N SER A 255 13.95 -25.44 -18.30
CA SER A 255 13.20 -24.75 -19.36
C SER A 255 13.29 -25.50 -20.68
N LYS A 256 12.20 -25.51 -21.45
CA LYS A 256 12.10 -26.23 -22.74
C LYS A 256 11.40 -25.39 -23.81
N GLY A 257 11.70 -25.65 -25.08
CA GLY A 257 11.05 -25.02 -26.23
C GLY A 257 11.11 -23.49 -26.17
N ASN A 258 9.96 -22.83 -26.42
CA ASN A 258 9.84 -21.37 -26.48
C ASN A 258 10.34 -20.63 -25.22
N ASP A 259 10.28 -21.26 -24.04
CA ASP A 259 10.78 -20.68 -22.78
C ASP A 259 12.31 -20.50 -22.82
N ALA A 260 13.03 -21.48 -23.39
CA ALA A 260 14.48 -21.43 -23.54
C ALA A 260 14.93 -20.39 -24.58
N GLU A 261 14.20 -20.26 -25.68
CA GLU A 261 14.45 -19.24 -26.70
C GLU A 261 14.23 -17.81 -26.15
N ASN A 262 13.19 -17.63 -25.34
CA ASN A 262 12.90 -16.37 -24.68
C ASN A 262 14.02 -15.98 -23.69
N ILE A 263 14.47 -16.92 -22.84
CA ILE A 263 15.60 -16.70 -21.91
C ILE A 263 16.84 -16.23 -22.69
N THR A 264 17.19 -16.95 -23.76
CA THR A 264 18.37 -16.61 -24.58
C THR A 264 18.26 -15.23 -25.21
N SER A 265 17.06 -14.88 -25.71
CA SER A 265 16.81 -13.60 -26.36
C SER A 265 16.87 -12.43 -25.36
N LEU A 266 16.25 -12.59 -24.19
CA LEU A 266 16.30 -11.60 -23.11
C LEU A 266 17.73 -11.38 -22.60
N LEU A 267 18.52 -12.45 -22.48
CA LEU A 267 19.91 -12.33 -22.03
C LEU A 267 20.76 -11.54 -23.04
N LYS A 268 20.61 -11.81 -24.34
CA LYS A 268 21.27 -11.05 -25.42
C LYS A 268 20.89 -9.57 -25.40
N GLU A 269 19.60 -9.29 -25.23
CA GLU A 269 19.08 -7.92 -25.15
C GLU A 269 19.65 -7.18 -23.94
N TYR A 270 19.52 -7.74 -22.73
CA TYR A 270 19.89 -7.06 -21.49
C TYR A 270 21.41 -6.99 -21.26
N ALA A 271 22.20 -7.85 -21.91
CA ALA A 271 23.65 -7.74 -21.92
C ALA A 271 24.13 -6.45 -22.63
N THR A 272 23.34 -5.87 -23.53
CA THR A 272 23.78 -4.76 -24.40
C THR A 272 22.88 -3.52 -24.40
N ASN A 273 21.65 -3.61 -23.89
CA ASN A 273 20.68 -2.50 -23.93
C ASN A 273 20.94 -1.34 -22.96
N GLY A 274 21.92 -1.47 -22.06
CA GLY A 274 22.29 -0.43 -21.10
C GLY A 274 21.25 -0.13 -20.02
N LYS A 275 20.17 -0.92 -19.88
CA LYS A 275 19.19 -0.71 -18.81
C LYS A 275 19.81 -0.90 -17.43
N ASP A 276 19.52 0.01 -16.52
CA ASP A 276 20.01 -0.06 -15.14
C ASP A 276 19.37 -1.25 -14.39
N LEU A 277 20.20 -2.14 -13.83
CA LEU A 277 19.76 -3.28 -13.03
C LEU A 277 19.49 -2.87 -11.57
N LEU A 278 19.93 -1.69 -11.16
CA LEU A 278 19.70 -1.09 -9.85
C LEU A 278 18.45 -0.20 -9.85
N ASN A 279 17.41 -0.65 -10.55
CA ASN A 279 16.12 0.01 -10.69
C ASN A 279 14.99 -1.03 -10.70
N MET A 280 14.07 -0.93 -9.74
CA MET A 280 13.04 -1.95 -9.53
C MET A 280 12.02 -2.00 -10.67
N ASP A 281 11.71 -0.88 -11.32
CA ASP A 281 10.78 -0.86 -12.45
C ASP A 281 11.37 -1.60 -13.67
N ASN A 282 12.68 -1.43 -13.93
CA ASN A 282 13.39 -2.20 -14.94
C ASN A 282 13.40 -3.70 -14.61
N LEU A 283 13.58 -4.07 -13.34
CA LEU A 283 13.52 -5.47 -12.92
C LEU A 283 12.12 -6.05 -13.07
N LYS A 284 11.06 -5.29 -12.77
CA LYS A 284 9.66 -5.72 -12.97
C LYS A 284 9.33 -5.90 -14.45
N GLU A 285 9.86 -5.05 -15.33
CA GLU A 285 9.70 -5.20 -16.77
C GLU A 285 10.40 -6.48 -17.28
N LEU A 286 11.64 -6.72 -16.87
CA LEU A 286 12.37 -7.93 -17.22
C LEU A 286 11.66 -9.18 -16.67
N HIS A 287 11.24 -9.17 -15.40
CA HIS A 287 10.53 -10.27 -14.77
C HIS A 287 9.23 -10.62 -15.52
N ALA A 288 8.43 -9.61 -15.89
CA ALA A 288 7.18 -9.83 -16.62
C ALA A 288 7.37 -10.51 -17.99
N ARG A 289 8.52 -10.27 -18.65
CA ARG A 289 8.88 -10.91 -19.92
C ARG A 289 9.53 -12.28 -19.72
N LEU A 290 10.23 -12.49 -18.61
CA LEU A 290 10.93 -13.73 -18.29
C LEU A 290 10.00 -14.80 -17.70
N VAL A 291 9.00 -14.39 -16.94
CA VAL A 291 8.07 -15.26 -16.22
C VAL A 291 6.63 -14.86 -16.58
N PRO A 292 6.13 -15.29 -17.76
CA PRO A 292 4.80 -14.91 -18.21
C PRO A 292 3.70 -15.55 -17.34
N ASN A 293 2.56 -14.88 -17.24
CA ASN A 293 1.33 -15.39 -16.61
C ASN A 293 1.43 -15.75 -15.12
N VAL A 294 2.31 -15.08 -14.36
CA VAL A 294 2.30 -15.21 -12.89
C VAL A 294 1.00 -14.63 -12.35
N GLU A 295 0.13 -15.48 -11.82
CA GLU A 295 -1.00 -15.03 -11.00
C GLU A 295 -0.46 -14.37 -9.73
N ARG A 296 -0.83 -13.10 -9.53
CA ARG A 296 -0.25 -12.22 -8.51
C ARG A 296 -1.13 -12.13 -7.27
N ASP A 297 -1.42 -13.28 -6.67
CA ASP A 297 -2.09 -13.25 -5.38
C ASP A 297 -1.14 -12.73 -4.31
N TYR A 298 -1.67 -11.83 -3.48
CA TYR A 298 -0.95 -11.31 -2.33
C TYR A 298 -0.73 -12.43 -1.33
N ARG A 299 0.54 -12.65 -1.00
CA ARG A 299 0.96 -13.43 0.16
C ARG A 299 1.22 -12.49 1.33
N GLY A 300 0.48 -12.65 2.42
CA GLY A 300 0.68 -11.87 3.64
C GLY A 300 1.84 -12.37 4.52
N PRO A 301 2.15 -11.63 5.60
CA PRO A 301 3.17 -12.04 6.57
C PRO A 301 2.89 -13.44 7.14
N ASN A 302 3.92 -14.26 7.26
CA ASN A 302 3.77 -15.57 7.88
C ASN A 302 3.76 -15.43 9.41
N ILE A 303 2.67 -15.88 10.04
CA ILE A 303 2.51 -15.89 11.51
C ILE A 303 2.36 -17.31 12.07
N SER A 304 2.62 -18.33 11.23
CA SER A 304 2.39 -19.75 11.52
C SER A 304 3.70 -20.55 11.62
N GLY A 305 4.82 -19.87 11.89
CA GLY A 305 6.13 -20.49 12.10
C GLY A 305 7.02 -20.57 10.85
N GLY A 306 6.53 -20.18 9.67
CA GLY A 306 7.39 -20.00 8.50
C GLY A 306 8.06 -18.62 8.49
N THR A 307 9.20 -18.50 7.81
CA THR A 307 10.01 -17.27 7.76
C THR A 307 9.89 -16.51 6.44
N LEU A 308 8.99 -16.95 5.57
CA LEU A 308 8.84 -16.36 4.23
C LEU A 308 8.26 -14.94 4.34
N PRO A 309 8.92 -13.92 3.76
CA PRO A 309 8.37 -12.57 3.70
C PRO A 309 7.01 -12.51 3.02
N SER A 310 6.20 -11.52 3.39
CA SER A 310 5.05 -11.15 2.56
C SER A 310 5.52 -10.75 1.16
N SER A 311 4.64 -10.90 0.17
CA SER A 311 4.92 -10.49 -1.21
C SER A 311 5.32 -9.01 -1.33
N ILE A 312 4.67 -8.13 -0.57
CA ILE A 312 4.95 -6.68 -0.56
C ILE A 312 6.26 -6.40 0.19
N GLY A 313 6.48 -7.05 1.34
CA GLY A 313 7.70 -6.90 2.12
C GLY A 313 8.95 -7.38 1.37
N GLY A 314 8.87 -8.53 0.71
CA GLY A 314 9.95 -9.06 -0.11
C GLY A 314 10.30 -8.16 -1.31
N GLU A 315 9.28 -7.70 -2.06
CA GLU A 315 9.47 -6.74 -3.16
C GLU A 315 10.11 -5.42 -2.66
N GLY A 316 9.62 -4.91 -1.53
CA GLY A 316 10.14 -3.68 -0.91
C GLY A 316 11.60 -3.81 -0.47
N MET A 317 12.00 -4.94 0.11
CA MET A 317 13.40 -5.19 0.48
C MET A 317 14.30 -5.28 -0.76
N LEU A 318 13.86 -5.96 -1.82
CA LEU A 318 14.62 -5.99 -3.07
C LEU A 318 14.80 -4.59 -3.66
N LYS A 319 13.73 -3.78 -3.68
CA LYS A 319 13.80 -2.38 -4.14
C LYS A 319 14.81 -1.58 -3.32
N GLN A 320 14.71 -1.61 -2.00
CA GLN A 320 15.64 -0.89 -1.12
C GLN A 320 17.09 -1.38 -1.26
N HIS A 321 17.28 -2.69 -1.47
CA HIS A 321 18.60 -3.28 -1.69
C HIS A 321 19.28 -2.71 -2.94
N ILE A 322 18.57 -2.68 -4.07
CA ILE A 322 19.15 -2.27 -5.34
C ILE A 322 19.17 -0.75 -5.55
N GLU A 323 18.16 -0.02 -5.04
CA GLU A 323 18.06 1.44 -5.22
C GLU A 323 18.68 2.25 -4.07
N GLY A 324 18.87 1.63 -2.90
CA GLY A 324 19.51 2.23 -1.73
C GLY A 324 20.85 1.58 -1.44
N PHE A 325 20.83 0.38 -0.83
CA PHE A 325 22.02 -0.26 -0.26
C PHE A 325 23.20 -0.39 -1.25
N LEU A 326 22.97 -0.97 -2.43
CA LEU A 326 24.02 -1.17 -3.44
C LEU A 326 24.46 0.13 -4.14
N LYS A 327 23.66 1.20 -4.09
CA LYS A 327 24.05 2.52 -4.62
C LYS A 327 24.86 3.32 -3.60
N GLU A 328 24.49 3.22 -2.33
CA GLU A 328 25.19 3.87 -1.21
C GLU A 328 26.49 3.14 -0.86
N ASN A 329 26.52 1.82 -1.05
CA ASN A 329 27.69 0.96 -0.84
C ASN A 329 28.01 0.19 -2.14
N PRO A 330 28.60 0.86 -3.15
CA PRO A 330 28.93 0.21 -4.41
C PRO A 330 29.85 -0.99 -4.22
N VAL A 331 29.50 -2.09 -4.87
CA VAL A 331 30.31 -3.33 -4.91
C VAL A 331 31.11 -3.38 -6.21
N ALA A 332 32.13 -4.24 -6.26
CA ALA A 332 32.89 -4.45 -7.49
C ALA A 332 32.00 -5.06 -8.60
N ASP A 333 32.22 -4.69 -9.86
CA ASP A 333 31.42 -5.16 -11.00
C ASP A 333 31.38 -6.70 -11.11
N LYS A 334 32.49 -7.37 -10.77
CA LYS A 334 32.59 -8.85 -10.71
C LYS A 334 31.71 -9.51 -9.65
N ASP A 335 31.30 -8.75 -8.62
CA ASP A 335 30.49 -9.24 -7.50
C ASP A 335 29.04 -8.76 -7.55
N LEU A 336 28.75 -7.77 -8.40
CA LEU A 336 27.40 -7.23 -8.59
C LEU A 336 26.39 -8.34 -8.91
N GLY A 337 26.76 -9.28 -9.79
CA GLY A 337 25.90 -10.41 -10.14
C GLY A 337 25.50 -11.25 -8.93
N LYS A 338 26.44 -11.51 -8.02
CA LYS A 338 26.20 -12.29 -6.79
C LYS A 338 25.25 -11.55 -5.84
N HIS A 339 25.42 -10.23 -5.69
CA HIS A 339 24.54 -9.39 -4.87
C HIS A 339 23.11 -9.28 -5.42
N LEU A 340 22.95 -9.20 -6.75
CA LEU A 340 21.63 -9.20 -7.39
C LEU A 340 20.95 -10.57 -7.25
N PHE A 341 21.70 -11.66 -7.44
CA PHE A 341 21.19 -13.02 -7.22
C PHE A 341 20.70 -13.24 -5.78
N ALA A 342 21.54 -12.88 -4.80
CA ALA A 342 21.24 -12.99 -3.39
C ALA A 342 20.02 -12.15 -3.00
N GLY A 343 19.94 -10.90 -3.47
CA GLY A 343 18.83 -10.00 -3.19
C GLY A 343 17.49 -10.51 -3.72
N VAL A 344 17.43 -10.94 -4.98
CA VAL A 344 16.17 -11.41 -5.59
C VAL A 344 15.62 -12.64 -4.89
N ILE A 345 16.47 -13.65 -4.66
CA ILE A 345 16.04 -14.93 -4.11
C ILE A 345 15.89 -14.85 -2.59
N GLY A 346 16.87 -14.28 -1.89
CA GLY A 346 16.89 -14.24 -0.43
C GLY A 346 15.80 -13.35 0.16
N TYR A 347 15.43 -12.25 -0.52
CA TYR A 347 14.27 -11.44 -0.10
C TYR A 347 12.94 -11.93 -0.66
N HIS A 348 12.93 -12.90 -1.58
CA HIS A 348 11.74 -13.29 -2.34
C HIS A 348 11.06 -12.08 -3.01
N GLY A 349 11.83 -11.32 -3.79
CA GLY A 349 11.41 -10.04 -4.38
C GLY A 349 10.25 -10.13 -5.38
N PHE A 350 9.94 -11.32 -5.88
CA PHE A 350 8.79 -11.59 -6.73
C PHE A 350 7.93 -12.73 -6.15
N THR A 351 6.65 -12.78 -6.52
CA THR A 351 5.73 -13.84 -6.07
C THR A 351 6.11 -15.21 -6.61
N ASP A 352 6.65 -15.27 -7.82
CA ASP A 352 7.16 -16.48 -8.47
C ASP A 352 8.36 -16.16 -9.37
N GLY A 353 9.13 -17.18 -9.74
CA GLY A 353 10.24 -17.05 -10.70
C GLY A 353 11.49 -16.38 -10.14
N ASN A 354 11.63 -16.24 -8.82
CA ASN A 354 12.82 -15.67 -8.17
C ASN A 354 14.12 -16.35 -8.60
N GLY A 355 14.13 -17.69 -8.72
CA GLY A 355 15.30 -18.43 -9.18
C GLY A 355 15.70 -18.12 -10.62
N ARG A 356 14.73 -17.97 -11.53
CA ARG A 356 14.99 -17.57 -12.93
C ARG A 356 15.52 -16.14 -12.99
N MET A 357 14.88 -15.24 -12.25
CA MET A 357 15.25 -13.82 -12.24
C MET A 357 16.62 -13.59 -11.60
N GLY A 358 16.92 -14.23 -10.47
CA GLY A 358 18.22 -14.14 -9.81
C GLY A 358 19.36 -14.60 -10.72
N ARG A 359 19.20 -15.76 -11.39
CA ARG A 359 20.20 -16.26 -12.34
C ARG A 359 20.31 -15.39 -13.60
N MET A 360 19.20 -14.85 -14.09
CA MET A 360 19.21 -13.90 -15.20
C MET A 360 20.02 -12.65 -14.86
N LEU A 361 19.79 -12.04 -13.69
CA LEU A 361 20.54 -10.85 -13.27
C LEU A 361 22.02 -11.13 -13.00
N TYR A 362 22.33 -12.28 -12.40
CA TYR A 362 23.71 -12.75 -12.25
C TYR A 362 24.42 -12.79 -13.60
N ALA A 363 23.80 -13.47 -14.58
CA ALA A 363 24.37 -13.61 -15.92
C ALA A 363 24.49 -12.26 -16.64
N ILE A 364 23.50 -11.36 -16.56
CA ILE A 364 23.59 -10.05 -17.20
C ILE A 364 24.77 -9.24 -16.63
N ALA A 365 24.95 -9.24 -15.30
CA ALA A 365 26.06 -8.53 -14.66
C ALA A 365 27.42 -9.08 -15.09
N GLU A 366 27.59 -10.41 -15.08
CA GLU A 366 28.80 -11.07 -15.58
C GLU A 366 29.09 -10.72 -17.05
N LEU A 367 28.08 -10.80 -17.92
CA LEU A 367 28.24 -10.51 -19.34
C LEU A 367 28.60 -9.04 -19.62
N ARG A 368 28.05 -8.10 -18.84
CA ARG A 368 28.43 -6.68 -18.90
C ARG A 368 29.86 -6.43 -18.43
N ASN A 369 30.39 -7.32 -17.59
CA ASN A 369 31.78 -7.33 -17.15
C ASN A 369 32.70 -8.17 -18.08
N GLY A 370 32.18 -8.68 -19.20
CA GLY A 370 32.96 -9.49 -20.15
C GLY A 370 33.28 -10.91 -19.68
N SER A 371 32.64 -11.39 -18.60
CA SER A 371 32.85 -12.71 -18.01
C SER A 371 31.59 -13.58 -18.06
N PHE A 372 31.76 -14.86 -17.72
CA PHE A 372 30.67 -15.71 -17.23
C PHE A 372 31.24 -16.91 -16.46
N ASN A 373 31.03 -16.89 -15.14
CA ASN A 373 31.39 -17.96 -14.22
C ASN A 373 30.11 -18.62 -13.67
N PRO A 374 29.74 -19.85 -14.07
CA PRO A 374 28.50 -20.49 -13.63
C PRO A 374 28.58 -20.86 -12.14
N LEU A 375 27.62 -20.41 -11.33
CA LEU A 375 27.59 -20.72 -9.90
C LEU A 375 27.27 -22.21 -9.67
N ALA A 376 28.01 -22.85 -8.76
CA ALA A 376 27.62 -24.14 -8.21
C ALA A 376 26.42 -23.99 -7.27
N MET A 377 25.70 -25.09 -7.04
CA MET A 377 24.53 -25.10 -6.14
C MET A 377 24.88 -24.67 -4.70
N ASN A 378 26.08 -25.00 -4.21
CA ASN A 378 26.53 -24.56 -2.89
C ASN A 378 26.77 -23.04 -2.84
N ALA A 379 27.29 -22.46 -3.92
CA ALA A 379 27.46 -21.02 -4.05
C ALA A 379 26.09 -20.32 -4.07
N GLU A 380 25.14 -20.83 -4.87
CA GLU A 380 23.76 -20.32 -4.87
C GLU A 380 23.16 -20.33 -3.46
N ASN A 381 23.22 -21.48 -2.77
CA ASN A 381 22.71 -21.64 -1.41
C ASN A 381 23.35 -20.68 -0.40
N SER A 382 24.67 -20.47 -0.52
CA SER A 382 25.42 -19.59 0.38
C SER A 382 25.16 -18.10 0.12
N LEU A 383 24.76 -17.74 -1.11
CA LEU A 383 24.43 -16.38 -1.49
C LEU A 383 23.01 -15.99 -1.07
N HIS A 384 22.01 -16.84 -1.33
CA HIS A 384 20.62 -16.48 -1.03
C HIS A 384 20.18 -16.83 0.40
N GLY A 385 20.88 -17.72 1.10
CA GLY A 385 20.68 -18.01 2.53
C GLY A 385 19.37 -18.74 2.89
N ILE A 386 18.52 -19.01 1.91
CA ILE A 386 17.32 -19.87 2.06
C ILE A 386 17.74 -21.33 2.29
N LYS A 387 17.10 -21.98 3.26
CA LYS A 387 17.35 -23.38 3.66
C LYS A 387 16.15 -24.27 3.44
#